data_AF-A0A0N4Z4Z3-F1
#
_entry.id   AF-A0A0N4Z4Z3-F1
#
_cell.length_a   1.000
_cell.length_b   1.000
_cell.length_c   1.000
_cell.angle_alpha   90.00
_cell.angle_beta   90.00
_cell.angle_gamma   90.00
#
_symmetry.space_group_name_H-M   'P 1'
#
loop_
_entity.id
_entity.type
_entity.pdbx_description
1 polymer ?
#
loop_
_entity_poly.entity_id
_entity_poly.type
_entity_poly.pdbx_seq_one_letter_code
_entity_poly.pdbx_strand_id
1 'polypeptide(L)'
;MNKFLKIFLFTILVGVAVAFVAPDAKNLLCSPCKFIFNEVKKELPEADKITEEALKVAIDHVCKKYLGAIPLAKDVCEKLTGDALEELYKFILKEDKKIEPESICKHLHMC
;
A
#
# COMPACT_ATOMS: atom_id res chain seq x y z
N MET A 1 -23.40 -25.04 44.79
CA MET A 1 -23.00 -25.18 43.37
C MET A 1 -22.80 -23.81 42.71
N ASN A 2 -22.08 -22.86 43.34
CA ASN A 2 -22.09 -21.43 42.94
C ASN A 2 -20.69 -20.80 42.75
N LYS A 3 -19.60 -21.56 42.93
CA LYS A 3 -18.22 -21.05 42.77
C LYS A 3 -17.68 -21.27 41.34
N PHE A 4 -17.97 -22.42 40.74
CA PHE A 4 -17.47 -22.75 39.39
C PHE A 4 -18.07 -21.87 38.28
N LEU A 5 -19.33 -21.44 38.42
CA LEU A 5 -19.98 -20.56 37.43
C LEU A 5 -19.36 -19.15 37.39
N LYS A 6 -18.87 -18.64 38.53
CA LYS A 6 -18.23 -17.32 38.61
C LYS A 6 -16.82 -17.31 38.04
N ILE A 7 -16.09 -18.42 38.18
CA ILE A 7 -14.74 -18.58 37.62
C ILE A 7 -14.82 -18.63 36.09
N PHE A 8 -15.82 -19.31 35.55
CA PHE A 8 -16.03 -19.41 34.10
C PHE A 8 -16.49 -18.09 33.45
N LEU A 9 -17.22 -17.24 34.18
CA LEU A 9 -17.62 -15.91 33.68
C LEU A 9 -16.46 -14.89 33.67
N PHE A 10 -15.48 -15.04 34.57
CA PHE A 10 -14.36 -14.10 34.65
C PHE A 10 -13.29 -14.34 33.57
N THR A 11 -13.13 -15.56 33.07
CA THR A 11 -12.16 -15.88 32.01
C THR A 11 -12.58 -15.37 30.63
N ILE A 12 -13.89 -15.19 30.39
CA ILE A 12 -14.40 -14.67 29.11
C ILE A 12 -14.13 -13.17 28.95
N LEU A 13 -14.08 -12.40 30.04
CA LEU A 13 -13.88 -10.95 29.99
C LEU A 13 -12.45 -10.52 29.59
N VAL A 14 -11.44 -11.36 29.84
CA VAL A 14 -10.04 -11.01 29.49
C VAL A 14 -9.69 -11.43 28.06
N GLY A 15 -10.34 -12.48 27.51
CA GLY A 15 -10.07 -12.95 26.16
C GLY A 15 -10.56 -12.04 25.03
N VAL A 16 -11.58 -11.22 25.29
CA VAL A 16 -12.23 -10.38 24.25
C VAL A 16 -11.47 -9.07 24.00
N ALA A 17 -10.62 -8.61 24.92
CA ALA A 17 -9.92 -7.33 24.75
C ALA A 17 -8.80 -7.38 23.69
N VAL A 18 -8.25 -8.56 23.39
CA VAL A 18 -7.09 -8.69 22.48
C VAL A 18 -7.49 -8.73 20.99
N ALA A 19 -8.78 -8.87 20.68
CA ALA A 19 -9.26 -8.94 19.28
C ALA A 19 -9.52 -7.56 18.64
N PHE A 20 -9.49 -6.47 19.42
CA PHE A 20 -9.83 -5.12 18.94
C PHE A 20 -8.62 -4.24 18.60
N VAL A 21 -7.41 -4.79 18.57
CA VAL A 21 -6.27 -4.11 17.94
C VAL A 21 -6.23 -4.56 16.48
N ALA A 22 -7.14 -4.02 15.66
CA ALA A 22 -6.97 -4.09 14.22
C ALA A 22 -5.65 -3.37 13.91
N PRO A 23 -4.63 -4.03 13.35
CA PRO A 23 -3.44 -3.32 12.90
C PRO A 23 -3.92 -2.32 11.85
N ASP A 24 -3.52 -1.05 11.97
CA ASP A 24 -3.82 0.01 11.02
C ASP A 24 -3.65 -0.50 9.58
N ALA A 25 -4.77 -0.78 8.91
CA ALA A 25 -4.77 -1.31 7.54
C ALA A 25 -3.98 -0.41 6.57
N LYS A 26 -3.83 0.88 6.93
CA LYS A 26 -2.99 1.87 6.24
C LYS A 26 -1.54 1.43 6.12
N ASN A 27 -0.95 0.82 7.16
CA ASN A 27 0.46 0.38 7.12
C ASN A 27 0.65 -0.96 6.40
N LEU A 28 -0.41 -1.74 6.22
CA LEU A 28 -0.33 -3.07 5.58
C LEU A 28 0.12 -2.95 4.11
N LEU A 29 -0.30 -1.88 3.42
CA LEU A 29 0.04 -1.62 2.03
C LEU A 29 1.37 -0.88 1.86
N CYS A 30 2.02 -0.43 2.95
CA CYS A 30 3.19 0.42 2.87
C CYS A 30 4.39 -0.29 2.24
N SER A 31 4.66 -1.53 2.69
CA SER A 31 5.76 -2.33 2.13
C SER A 31 5.49 -2.75 0.68
N PRO A 32 4.31 -3.30 0.31
CA PRO A 32 3.98 -3.58 -1.09
C PRO A 32 4.02 -2.34 -1.98
N CYS A 33 3.52 -1.20 -1.53
CA CYS A 33 3.56 0.05 -2.28
C CYS A 33 5.01 0.49 -2.57
N LYS A 34 5.86 0.52 -1.53
CA LYS A 34 7.28 0.88 -1.70
C LYS A 34 7.99 -0.08 -2.64
N PHE A 35 7.64 -1.37 -2.60
CA PHE A 35 8.19 -2.33 -3.55
C PHE A 35 7.79 -1.99 -4.99
N ILE A 36 6.50 -1.80 -5.26
CA ILE A 36 6.00 -1.47 -6.59
C ILE A 36 6.70 -0.21 -7.12
N PHE A 37 6.77 0.86 -6.34
CA PHE A 37 7.42 2.09 -6.80
C PHE A 37 8.93 2.01 -6.91
N ASN A 38 9.59 1.12 -6.16
CA ASN A 38 11.00 0.81 -6.38
C ASN A 38 11.22 0.14 -7.74
N GLU A 39 10.33 -0.74 -8.17
CA GLU A 39 10.41 -1.36 -9.50
C GLU A 39 10.06 -0.37 -10.61
N VAL A 40 9.02 0.46 -10.43
CA VAL A 40 8.68 1.52 -11.40
C VAL A 40 9.85 2.49 -11.59
N LYS A 41 10.54 2.86 -10.50
CA LYS A 41 11.75 3.70 -10.55
C LYS A 41 12.87 3.08 -11.39
N LYS A 42 13.00 1.75 -11.40
CA LYS A 42 13.99 1.04 -12.23
C LYS A 42 13.62 1.08 -13.71
N GLU A 43 12.34 1.11 -14.03
CA GLU A 43 11.84 1.21 -15.41
C GLU A 43 11.89 2.64 -15.95
N LEU A 44 11.75 3.64 -15.07
CA LEU A 44 11.80 5.06 -15.38
C LEU A 44 12.88 5.79 -14.55
N PRO A 45 14.18 5.52 -14.79
CA PRO A 45 15.27 6.12 -14.01
C PRO A 45 15.55 7.58 -14.37
N GLU A 46 15.14 8.01 -15.57
CA GLU A 46 15.42 9.32 -16.14
C GLU A 46 14.21 10.25 -15.96
N ALA A 47 14.39 11.32 -15.18
CA ALA A 47 13.32 12.25 -14.80
C ALA A 47 12.67 12.96 -16.00
N ASP A 48 13.42 13.22 -17.07
CA ASP A 48 12.95 13.83 -18.31
C ASP A 48 12.03 12.91 -19.12
N LYS A 49 12.14 11.58 -18.94
CA LYS A 49 11.29 10.57 -19.60
C LYS A 49 9.97 10.31 -18.87
N ILE A 50 9.74 10.92 -17.71
CA ILE A 50 8.51 10.73 -16.94
C ILE A 50 7.39 11.61 -17.54
N THR A 51 6.62 10.99 -18.44
CA THR A 51 5.30 11.45 -18.88
C THR A 51 4.20 10.66 -18.17
N GLU A 52 2.97 11.13 -18.23
CA GLU A 52 1.82 10.41 -17.67
C GLU A 52 1.66 9.02 -18.32
N GLU A 53 1.80 8.95 -19.65
CA GLU A 53 1.73 7.69 -20.39
C GLU A 53 2.88 6.74 -20.05
N ALA A 54 4.10 7.28 -19.92
CA ALA A 54 5.26 6.47 -19.54
C ALA A 54 5.08 5.90 -18.12
N LEU A 55 4.61 6.72 -17.18
CA LEU A 55 4.29 6.30 -15.82
C LEU A 55 3.21 5.22 -15.79
N LYS A 56 2.14 5.41 -16.57
CA LYS A 56 1.06 4.41 -16.73
C LYS A 56 1.60 3.08 -17.23
N VAL A 57 2.40 3.10 -18.29
CA VAL A 57 2.97 1.89 -18.89
C VAL A 57 3.88 1.17 -17.91
N ALA A 58 4.73 1.89 -17.17
CA ALA A 58 5.62 1.31 -16.18
C ALA A 58 4.86 0.70 -15.00
N ILE A 59 3.85 1.40 -14.46
CA ILE A 59 2.99 0.86 -13.39
C ILE A 59 2.27 -0.40 -13.88
N ASP A 60 1.65 -0.37 -15.06
CA ASP A 60 0.96 -1.53 -15.63
C ASP A 60 1.89 -2.74 -15.79
N HIS A 61 3.11 -2.50 -16.27
CA HIS A 61 4.10 -3.55 -16.48
C HIS A 61 4.57 -4.15 -15.15
N VAL A 62 4.95 -3.31 -14.18
CA VAL A 62 5.33 -3.74 -12.83
C VAL A 62 4.18 -4.49 -12.15
N CYS A 63 2.96 -3.94 -12.21
CA CYS A 63 1.78 -4.59 -11.64
C CYS A 63 1.54 -5.97 -12.26
N LYS A 64 1.56 -6.11 -13.59
CA LYS A 64 1.44 -7.42 -14.25
C LYS A 64 2.52 -8.41 -13.85
N LYS A 65 3.76 -7.93 -13.70
CA LYS A 65 4.92 -8.76 -13.33
C LYS A 65 4.82 -9.29 -11.90
N TYR A 66 4.28 -8.50 -10.97
CA TYR A 66 4.26 -8.84 -9.55
C TYR A 66 2.89 -9.23 -8.99
N LEU A 67 1.83 -9.16 -9.81
CA LEU A 67 0.52 -9.72 -9.49
C LEU A 67 0.66 -11.22 -9.18
N GLY A 68 0.42 -11.60 -7.93
CA GLY A 68 0.53 -12.98 -7.45
C GLY A 68 1.91 -13.38 -6.91
N ALA A 69 2.96 -12.61 -7.19
CA ALA A 69 4.30 -12.83 -6.63
C ALA A 69 4.47 -12.18 -5.26
N ILE A 70 3.73 -11.10 -4.99
CA ILE A 70 3.84 -10.30 -3.78
C ILE A 70 2.48 -10.20 -3.09
N PRO A 71 2.40 -10.48 -1.78
CA PRO A 71 1.18 -10.28 -1.01
C PRO A 71 0.69 -8.83 -1.17
N LEU A 72 -0.61 -8.68 -1.44
CA LEU A 72 -1.29 -7.37 -1.52
C LEU A 72 -0.81 -6.46 -2.67
N ALA A 73 0.01 -6.96 -3.60
CA ALA A 73 0.34 -6.21 -4.81
C ALA A 73 -0.91 -5.89 -5.63
N LYS A 74 -1.90 -6.79 -5.62
CA LYS A 74 -3.19 -6.56 -6.26
C LYS A 74 -3.88 -5.31 -5.69
N ASP A 75 -3.98 -5.21 -4.37
CA ASP A 75 -4.62 -4.08 -3.68
C ASP A 75 -3.91 -2.75 -3.94
N VAL A 76 -2.58 -2.76 -4.05
CA VAL A 76 -1.81 -1.57 -4.47
C VAL A 76 -2.12 -1.22 -5.92
N CYS A 77 -2.03 -2.19 -6.82
CA CYS A 77 -2.17 -1.96 -8.26
C CYS A 77 -3.58 -1.51 -8.67
N GLU A 78 -4.63 -2.03 -8.03
CA GLU A 78 -6.01 -1.60 -8.28
C GLU A 78 -6.24 -0.13 -7.90
N LYS A 79 -5.52 0.36 -6.88
CA LYS A 79 -5.55 1.78 -6.47
C LYS A 79 -4.77 2.71 -7.39
N LEU A 80 -3.96 2.19 -8.33
CA LEU A 80 -3.14 2.98 -9.26
C LEU A 80 -3.79 3.09 -10.65
N THR A 81 -5.10 3.29 -10.70
CA THR A 81 -5.87 3.37 -11.93
C THR A 81 -6.69 4.65 -11.99
N GLY A 82 -7.04 5.10 -13.21
CA GLY A 82 -7.89 6.28 -13.42
C GLY A 82 -7.31 7.55 -12.76
N ASP A 83 -8.17 8.29 -12.07
CA ASP A 83 -7.87 9.59 -11.45
C ASP A 83 -6.67 9.52 -10.47
N ALA A 84 -6.50 8.41 -9.75
CA ALA A 84 -5.39 8.24 -8.82
C ALA A 84 -4.01 8.25 -9.52
N LEU A 85 -3.94 7.76 -10.75
CA LEU A 85 -2.72 7.79 -11.55
C LEU A 85 -2.42 9.21 -12.06
N GLU A 86 -3.45 9.95 -12.46
CA GLU A 86 -3.32 11.35 -12.88
C GLU A 86 -2.86 12.24 -11.71
N GLU A 87 -3.46 12.06 -10.53
CA GLU A 87 -3.05 12.76 -9.30
C GLU A 87 -1.61 12.41 -8.91
N LEU A 88 -1.25 11.14 -8.99
CA LEU A 88 0.13 10.68 -8.75
C LEU A 88 1.12 11.33 -9.74
N TYR A 89 0.77 11.43 -11.01
CA TYR A 89 1.62 12.10 -11.99
C TYR A 89 1.82 13.59 -11.64
N LYS A 90 0.74 14.30 -11.29
CA LYS A 90 0.80 15.69 -10.82
C LYS A 90 1.66 15.83 -9.56
N PHE A 91 1.60 14.87 -8.65
CA PHE A 91 2.45 14.83 -7.46
C PHE A 91 3.92 14.68 -7.85
N ILE A 92 4.25 13.72 -8.72
CA ILE A 92 5.62 13.50 -9.20
C ILE A 92 6.17 14.74 -9.92
N LEU A 93 5.35 15.46 -10.70
CA LEU A 93 5.74 16.72 -11.33
C LEU A 93 6.14 17.80 -10.31
N LYS A 94 5.47 17.85 -9.16
CA LYS A 94 5.80 18.79 -8.06
C LYS A 94 7.08 18.40 -7.32
N GLU A 95 7.39 17.11 -7.29
CA GLU A 95 8.57 16.53 -6.64
C GLU A 95 9.77 16.40 -7.61
N ASP A 96 10.00 17.40 -8.46
CA ASP A 96 11.08 17.43 -9.46
C ASP A 96 11.12 16.23 -10.42
N LYS A 97 9.96 15.62 -10.72
CA LYS A 97 9.87 14.38 -11.52
C LYS A 97 10.69 13.23 -10.91
N LYS A 98 10.67 13.08 -9.58
CA LYS A 98 11.35 11.98 -8.91
C LYS A 98 10.34 10.92 -8.46
N ILE A 99 10.63 9.67 -8.81
CA ILE A 99 9.94 8.51 -8.23
C ILE A 99 10.64 8.19 -6.90
N GLU A 100 10.10 8.75 -5.83
CA GLU A 100 10.54 8.50 -4.46
C GLU A 100 9.48 7.64 -3.74
N PRO A 101 9.73 6.33 -3.56
CA PRO A 101 8.73 5.38 -3.07
C PRO A 101 8.15 5.73 -1.70
N GLU A 102 8.92 6.30 -0.77
CA GLU A 102 8.41 6.66 0.56
C GLU A 102 7.35 7.77 0.45
N SER A 103 7.69 8.84 -0.25
CA SER A 103 6.87 10.04 -0.44
C SER A 103 5.61 9.71 -1.24
N ILE A 104 5.74 8.94 -2.33
CA ILE A 104 4.61 8.48 -3.13
C ILE A 104 3.64 7.65 -2.29
N CYS A 105 4.14 6.67 -1.53
CA CYS A 105 3.27 5.79 -0.77
C CYS A 105 2.54 6.52 0.38
N LYS A 106 3.17 7.56 0.96
CA LYS A 106 2.50 8.48 1.90
C LYS A 106 1.44 9.33 1.22
N HIS A 107 1.73 9.84 0.03
CA HIS A 107 0.76 10.61 -0.76
C HIS A 107 -0.48 9.79 -1.10
N LEU A 108 -0.29 8.50 -1.42
CA LEU A 108 -1.37 7.54 -1.70
C LEU A 108 -2.07 6.99 -0.45
N HIS A 109 -1.68 7.44 0.75
CA HIS A 109 -2.20 6.96 2.03
C HIS A 109 -2.05 5.44 2.23
N MET A 110 -1.01 4.85 1.64
CA MET A 110 -0.58 3.47 1.84
C MET A 110 0.57 3.38 2.86
N CYS A 111 1.11 4.54 3.22
CA CYS A 111 1.93 4.86 4.38
C CYS A 111 1.38 6.22 4.91
#